data_AF-A0A0D3EUR8-F1
#
_entry.id   AF-A0A0D3EUR8-F1
#
_cell.length_a   1.000
_cell.length_b   1.000
_cell.length_c   1.000
_cell.angle_alpha   90.00
_cell.angle_beta   90.00
_cell.angle_gamma   90.00
#
_symmetry.space_group_name_H-M   'P 1'
#
loop_
_entity.id
_entity.type
_entity.pdbx_description
1 polymer ?
#
loop_
_entity_poly.entity_id
_entity_poly.type
_entity_poly.pdbx_seq_one_letter_code
_entity_poly.pdbx_strand_id
1 'polypeptide(L)'
;MIHVAVSHSLATATAAPRASSVPIPADFGVVALEIACGRRPAELDEEDPSKARLVPWVWELYGKRAILEAADQRLNGKFDLEQMERLMVVGLWCAHPDHAHRPSIRQALNVLKFEAPLPSLPPKMPVPSYFPPPDLVAPVSVEGTSSTDGPGA
;
A
#
# COMPACT_ATOMS: atom_id res chain seq x y z
N MET A 1 13.78 -17.86 6.95
CA MET A 1 14.07 -16.52 7.52
C MET A 1 12.85 -15.61 7.50
N ILE A 2 12.12 -15.50 6.38
CA ILE A 2 10.88 -14.69 6.26
C ILE A 2 9.79 -15.13 7.26
N HIS A 3 9.53 -16.44 7.36
CA HIS A 3 8.52 -16.98 8.29
C HIS A 3 8.77 -16.55 9.75
N VAL A 4 10.03 -16.43 10.17
CA VAL A 4 10.39 -16.05 11.55
C VAL A 4 10.25 -14.55 11.77
N ALA A 5 10.68 -13.70 10.82
CA ALA A 5 10.59 -12.25 10.94
C ALA A 5 9.14 -11.75 10.90
N VAL A 6 8.32 -12.33 10.02
CA VAL A 6 6.88 -12.05 9.94
C VAL A 6 6.17 -12.56 11.18
N SER A 7 6.48 -13.79 11.63
CA SER A 7 5.89 -14.33 12.87
C SER A 7 6.27 -13.52 14.10
N HIS A 8 7.51 -13.01 14.20
CA HIS A 8 7.93 -12.17 15.33
C HIS A 8 7.21 -10.82 15.30
N SER A 9 7.15 -10.15 14.14
CA SER A 9 6.45 -8.87 13.99
C SER A 9 4.94 -8.99 14.26
N LEU A 10 4.36 -10.12 13.84
CA LEU A 10 2.95 -10.44 14.04
C LEU A 10 2.65 -10.88 15.48
N ALA A 11 3.58 -11.58 16.15
CA ALA A 11 3.49 -11.95 17.56
C ALA A 11 3.51 -10.70 18.46
N THR A 12 4.34 -9.70 18.14
CA THR A 12 4.35 -8.42 18.86
C THR A 12 3.01 -7.68 18.72
N ALA A 13 2.35 -7.77 17.56
CA ALA A 13 1.03 -7.19 17.35
C ALA A 13 -0.09 -7.94 18.11
N THR A 14 0.08 -9.23 18.39
CA THR A 14 -0.89 -10.03 19.16
C THR A 14 -0.81 -9.86 20.68
N ALA A 15 0.23 -9.23 21.22
CA ALA A 15 0.41 -9.04 22.66
C ALA A 15 -0.40 -7.86 23.24
N ALA A 16 -1.09 -7.07 22.41
CA ALA A 16 -1.97 -6.00 22.88
C ALA A 16 -3.31 -6.60 23.36
N PRO A 17 -3.73 -6.39 24.62
CA PRO A 17 -4.95 -6.99 25.14
C PRO A 17 -6.19 -6.23 24.63
N ARG A 18 -7.19 -7.03 24.24
CA ARG A 18 -8.59 -6.72 23.87
C ARG A 18 -8.85 -6.20 22.45
N ALA A 19 -9.61 -7.02 21.73
CA ALA A 19 -10.17 -6.75 20.42
C ALA A 19 -11.24 -5.65 20.48
N SER A 20 -11.13 -4.66 19.59
CA SER A 20 -12.26 -4.10 18.83
C SER A 20 -11.76 -3.11 17.78
N SER A 21 -11.86 -3.49 16.50
CA SER A 21 -11.92 -2.57 15.35
C SER A 21 -10.76 -1.59 15.11
N VAL A 22 -9.54 -1.85 15.59
CA VAL A 22 -8.37 -1.04 15.18
C VAL A 22 -7.80 -1.63 13.87
N PRO A 23 -7.85 -0.90 12.74
CA PRO A 23 -7.22 -1.35 11.51
C PRO A 23 -5.70 -1.46 11.69
N ILE A 24 -5.08 -2.43 11.01
CA ILE A 24 -3.62 -2.60 11.05
C ILE A 24 -2.94 -1.29 10.60
N PRO A 25 -1.87 -0.83 11.30
CA PRO A 25 -1.07 0.30 10.83
C PRO A 25 -0.52 0.05 9.41
N ALA A 26 -0.59 1.04 8.52
CA ALA A 26 -0.08 0.91 7.14
C ALA A 26 1.39 0.46 7.11
N ASP A 27 2.16 0.94 8.07
CA ASP A 27 3.60 0.66 8.18
C ASP A 27 3.88 -0.83 8.34
N PHE A 28 2.96 -1.61 8.93
CA PHE A 28 3.09 -3.07 8.98
C PHE A 28 3.09 -3.69 7.58
N GLY A 29 2.20 -3.21 6.69
CA GLY A 29 2.16 -3.66 5.30
C GLY A 29 3.45 -3.31 4.56
N VAL A 30 3.95 -2.10 4.77
CA VAL A 30 5.21 -1.64 4.17
C VAL A 30 6.40 -2.47 4.65
N VAL A 31 6.51 -2.74 5.95
CA VAL A 31 7.58 -3.57 6.52
C VAL A 31 7.51 -5.01 6.02
N ALA A 32 6.30 -5.58 5.91
CA ALA A 32 6.13 -6.92 5.35
C ALA A 32 6.64 -7.00 3.90
N LEU A 33 6.36 -5.97 3.09
CA LEU A 33 6.85 -5.86 1.72
C LEU A 33 8.36 -5.62 1.67
N GLU A 34 8.92 -4.80 2.56
CA GLU A 34 10.37 -4.57 2.66
C GLU A 34 11.11 -5.88 2.94
N ILE A 35 10.60 -6.70 3.87
CA ILE A 35 11.17 -8.01 4.19
C ILE A 35 11.05 -8.98 3.01
N ALA A 36 9.91 -9.01 2.33
CA ALA A 36 9.68 -9.91 1.20
C ALA A 36 10.54 -9.55 -0.02
N CYS A 37 10.74 -8.25 -0.27
CA CYS A 37 11.43 -7.75 -1.45
C CYS A 37 12.92 -7.47 -1.21
N GLY A 38 13.37 -7.37 0.04
CA GLY A 38 14.75 -7.03 0.39
C GLY A 38 15.16 -5.61 -0.03
N ARG A 39 14.19 -4.71 -0.20
CA ARG A 39 14.35 -3.34 -0.70
C ARG A 39 13.79 -2.32 0.28
N ARG A 40 14.41 -1.14 0.40
CA ARG A 40 13.87 -0.12 1.32
C ARG A 40 12.61 0.54 0.72
N PRO A 41 11.63 0.96 1.55
CA PRO A 41 10.36 1.52 1.07
C PRO A 41 10.47 2.77 0.19
N ALA A 42 11.51 3.59 0.41
CA ALA A 42 11.77 4.86 -0.25
C ALA A 42 13.09 4.86 -1.04
N GLU A 43 13.57 3.69 -1.44
CA GLU A 43 14.75 3.56 -2.28
C GLU A 43 14.43 4.06 -3.69
N LEU A 44 15.03 5.19 -4.06
CA LEU A 44 15.03 5.67 -5.44
C LEU A 44 15.95 4.74 -6.23
N ASP A 45 15.36 4.00 -7.16
CA ASP A 45 16.13 3.23 -8.14
C ASP A 45 16.59 4.22 -9.22
N GLU A 46 17.90 4.50 -9.25
CA GLU A 46 18.50 5.44 -10.20
C GLU A 46 18.43 4.92 -11.65
N GLU A 47 18.30 3.61 -11.84
CA GLU A 47 18.22 2.97 -13.15
C GLU A 47 16.76 2.87 -13.64
N ASP A 48 15.79 2.70 -12.74
CA ASP A 48 14.37 2.60 -13.06
C ASP A 48 13.48 3.45 -12.13
N PRO A 49 13.16 4.69 -12.51
CA PRO A 49 12.31 5.59 -11.73
C PRO A 49 10.90 5.04 -11.44
N SER A 50 10.41 4.06 -12.23
CA SER A 50 9.12 3.42 -11.97
C SER A 50 9.13 2.55 -10.70
N LYS A 51 10.32 2.17 -10.23
CA LYS A 51 10.53 1.39 -9.00
C LYS A 51 10.83 2.22 -7.76
N ALA A 52 10.79 3.55 -7.87
CA ALA A 52 11.20 4.50 -6.84
C ALA A 52 10.43 4.41 -5.52
N ARG A 53 9.26 3.73 -5.51
CA ARG A 53 8.47 3.47 -4.31
C ARG A 53 8.07 2.02 -4.26
N LEU A 54 8.36 1.36 -3.14
CA LEU A 54 8.16 -0.08 -2.96
C LEU A 54 6.70 -0.49 -3.17
N VAL A 55 5.76 0.18 -2.49
CA VAL A 55 4.32 -0.21 -2.54
C VAL A 55 3.73 -0.06 -3.94
N PRO A 56 3.85 1.09 -4.64
CA PRO A 56 3.37 1.22 -6.02
C PRO A 56 3.97 0.17 -6.96
N TRP A 57 5.28 -0.07 -6.89
CA TRP A 57 5.96 -1.05 -7.75
C TRP A 57 5.46 -2.49 -7.53
N VAL A 58 5.32 -2.92 -6.27
CA VAL A 58 4.78 -4.26 -5.97
C VAL A 58 3.30 -4.35 -6.40
N TRP A 59 2.52 -3.27 -6.30
CA TRP A 59 1.14 -3.25 -6.77
C TRP A 59 1.03 -3.40 -8.29
N GLU A 60 1.94 -2.79 -9.06
CA GLU A 60 1.99 -2.98 -10.51
C GLU A 60 2.28 -4.43 -10.89
N LEU A 61 3.20 -5.09 -10.17
CA LEU A 61 3.49 -6.51 -10.38
C LEU A 61 2.30 -7.39 -9.98
N TYR A 62 1.59 -7.05 -8.90
CA TYR A 62 0.33 -7.72 -8.56
C TYR A 62 -0.70 -7.62 -9.70
N GLY A 63 -0.90 -6.43 -10.26
CA GLY A 63 -1.79 -6.21 -11.40
C GLY A 63 -1.41 -7.01 -12.65
N LYS A 64 -0.11 -7.27 -12.84
CA LYS A 64 0.45 -8.10 -13.93
C LYS A 64 0.46 -9.60 -13.62
N ARG A 65 -0.02 -10.04 -12.45
CA ARG A 65 0.07 -11.42 -11.93
C ARG A 65 1.51 -11.93 -11.84
N ALA A 66 2.44 -11.01 -11.58
CA ALA A 66 3.88 -11.23 -11.52
C ALA A 66 4.46 -10.84 -10.15
N ILE A 67 3.65 -10.88 -9.08
CA ILE A 67 4.04 -10.37 -7.75
C ILE A 67 5.32 -11.02 -7.19
N LEU A 68 5.56 -12.28 -7.52
CA LEU A 68 6.75 -13.02 -7.09
C LEU A 68 8.05 -12.51 -7.74
N GLU A 69 7.98 -11.74 -8.82
CA GLU A 69 9.15 -11.07 -9.41
C GLU A 69 9.74 -10.00 -8.48
N ALA A 70 8.94 -9.50 -7.52
CA ALA A 70 9.43 -8.57 -6.52
C ALA A 70 10.13 -9.24 -5.32
N ALA A 71 10.16 -10.57 -5.24
CA ALA A 71 10.81 -11.28 -4.14
C ALA A 71 12.31 -10.96 -4.07
N ASP A 72 12.86 -10.91 -2.85
CA ASP A 72 14.28 -10.65 -2.61
C ASP A 72 15.16 -11.62 -3.42
N GLN A 73 15.93 -11.06 -4.36
CA GLN A 73 16.81 -11.79 -5.25
C GLN A 73 17.86 -12.62 -4.47
N ARG A 74 18.23 -12.19 -3.26
CA ARG A 74 19.18 -12.91 -2.38
C ARG A 74 18.64 -14.25 -1.91
N LEU A 75 17.32 -14.46 -1.96
CA LEU A 75 16.71 -15.76 -1.66
C LEU A 75 16.95 -16.76 -2.79
N ASN A 76 17.24 -16.30 -4.02
CA ASN A 76 17.55 -17.14 -5.17
C ASN A 76 16.49 -18.25 -5.39
N GLY A 77 15.20 -17.89 -5.27
CA GLY A 77 14.07 -18.81 -5.40
C GLY A 77 13.90 -19.80 -4.22
N LYS A 78 14.71 -19.70 -3.16
CA LYS A 78 14.65 -20.60 -1.99
C LYS A 78 13.60 -20.14 -0.99
N PHE A 79 12.35 -20.04 -1.43
CA PHE A 79 11.19 -19.74 -0.61
C PHE A 79 9.99 -20.54 -1.10
N ASP A 80 9.01 -20.73 -0.22
CA ASP A 80 7.73 -21.31 -0.61
C ASP A 80 6.92 -20.27 -1.38
N LEU A 81 6.54 -20.61 -2.62
CA LEU A 81 5.89 -19.67 -3.54
C LEU A 81 4.54 -19.20 -3.00
N GLU A 82 3.76 -20.09 -2.40
CA GLU A 82 2.43 -19.78 -1.90
C GLU A 82 2.50 -18.90 -0.64
N GLN A 83 3.42 -19.20 0.28
CA GLN A 83 3.66 -18.36 1.46
C GLN A 83 4.17 -16.97 1.07
N MET A 84 5.06 -16.89 0.08
CA MET A 84 5.58 -15.61 -0.41
C MET A 84 4.47 -14.77 -1.05
N GLU A 85 3.69 -15.38 -1.95
CA GLU A 85 2.56 -14.71 -2.58
C GLU A 85 1.56 -14.20 -1.52
N ARG A 86 1.19 -15.05 -0.56
CA ARG A 86 0.29 -14.67 0.54
C ARG A 86 0.83 -13.52 1.37
N LEU A 87 2.10 -13.56 1.73
CA LEU A 87 2.73 -12.48 2.47
C LEU A 87 2.68 -11.16 1.71
N MET A 88 3.03 -11.18 0.42
CA MET A 88 3.08 -9.97 -0.40
C MET A 88 1.68 -9.39 -0.67
N VAL A 89 0.69 -10.23 -0.95
CA VAL A 89 -0.70 -9.79 -1.13
C VAL A 89 -1.28 -9.23 0.16
N VAL A 90 -1.02 -9.86 1.32
CA VAL A 90 -1.43 -9.31 2.63
C VAL A 90 -0.69 -8.00 2.92
N GLY A 91 0.60 -7.89 2.55
CA GLY A 91 1.38 -6.66 2.65
C GLY A 91 0.73 -5.50 1.88
N LEU A 92 0.33 -5.73 0.62
CA LEU A 92 -0.42 -4.75 -0.19
C LEU A 92 -1.78 -4.41 0.44
N TRP A 93 -2.50 -5.41 0.95
CA TRP A 93 -3.81 -5.21 1.58
C TRP A 93 -3.71 -4.31 2.83
N CYS A 94 -2.67 -4.52 3.65
CA CYS A 94 -2.37 -3.68 4.81
C CYS A 94 -1.90 -2.28 4.42
N ALA A 95 -1.14 -2.16 3.32
CA ALA A 95 -0.63 -0.89 2.79
C ALA A 95 -1.64 -0.14 1.90
N HIS A 96 -2.91 -0.56 1.89
CA HIS A 96 -3.94 0.06 1.06
C HIS A 96 -4.07 1.56 1.38
N PRO A 97 -4.09 2.45 0.36
CA PRO A 97 -4.14 3.90 0.59
C PRO A 97 -5.36 4.34 1.41
N ASP A 98 -6.52 3.77 1.08
CA ASP A 98 -7.74 3.95 1.86
C ASP A 98 -7.76 3.01 3.08
N HIS A 99 -7.90 3.60 4.26
CA HIS A 99 -7.99 2.90 5.55
C HIS A 99 -9.20 1.97 5.64
N ALA A 100 -10.32 2.29 4.98
CA ALA A 100 -11.55 1.49 5.04
C ALA A 100 -11.39 0.10 4.42
N HIS A 101 -10.43 -0.05 3.50
CA HIS A 101 -10.16 -1.30 2.80
C HIS A 101 -9.07 -2.14 3.46
N ARG A 102 -8.42 -1.64 4.52
CA ARG A 102 -7.37 -2.36 5.24
C ARG A 102 -7.97 -3.47 6.11
N PRO A 103 -7.29 -4.62 6.24
CA PRO A 103 -7.74 -5.69 7.12
C PRO A 103 -7.59 -5.32 8.59
N SER A 104 -8.39 -5.98 9.42
CA SER A 104 -8.06 -6.16 10.84
C SER A 104 -6.88 -7.13 11.01
N ILE A 105 -6.16 -7.01 12.14
CA ILE A 105 -5.05 -7.91 12.50
C ILE A 105 -5.46 -9.38 12.36
N ARG A 106 -6.66 -9.72 12.82
CA ARG A 106 -7.21 -11.08 12.74
C ARG A 106 -7.41 -11.55 11.30
N GLN A 107 -7.92 -10.69 10.42
CA GLN A 107 -8.12 -11.06 9.01
C GLN A 107 -6.78 -11.33 8.31
N ALA A 108 -5.80 -10.45 8.49
CA ALA A 108 -4.45 -10.65 7.93
C ALA A 108 -3.83 -11.96 8.45
N LEU A 109 -3.92 -12.22 9.76
CA LEU A 109 -3.48 -13.46 10.39
C LEU A 109 -4.10 -14.70 9.77
N ASN A 110 -5.43 -14.71 9.59
CA ASN A 110 -6.12 -15.88 9.07
C ASN A 110 -5.67 -16.19 7.63
N VAL A 111 -5.45 -15.17 6.79
CA VAL A 111 -4.96 -15.38 5.41
C VAL A 111 -3.52 -15.92 5.41
N LEU A 112 -2.65 -15.39 6.28
CA LEU A 112 -1.26 -15.85 6.43
C LEU A 112 -1.17 -17.27 7.00
N LYS A 113 -2.12 -17.68 7.84
CA LYS A 113 -2.21 -19.03 8.40
C LYS A 113 -2.93 -20.04 7.50
N PHE A 114 -3.31 -19.65 6.28
CA PHE A 114 -4.08 -20.49 5.35
C PHE A 114 -5.48 -20.85 5.88
N GLU A 115 -5.97 -20.13 6.88
CA GLU A 115 -7.31 -20.29 7.47
C GLU A 115 -8.37 -19.46 6.71
N ALA A 116 -7.94 -18.60 5.78
CA ALA A 116 -8.79 -17.80 4.90
C ALA A 116 -8.17 -17.68 3.49
N PRO A 117 -8.99 -17.45 2.44
CA PRO A 117 -8.50 -17.22 1.09
C PRO A 117 -7.79 -15.87 0.96
N LEU A 118 -6.93 -15.74 -0.05
CA LEU A 118 -6.31 -14.47 -0.43
C LEU A 118 -7.37 -13.40 -0.77
N PRO A 119 -7.19 -12.14 -0.33
CA PRO A 119 -8.06 -11.05 -0.76
C PRO A 119 -7.89 -10.78 -2.26
N SER A 120 -8.98 -10.39 -2.91
CA SER A 120 -8.94 -9.86 -4.27
C SER A 120 -8.77 -8.34 -4.21
N LEU A 121 -7.57 -7.86 -4.50
CA LEU A 121 -7.26 -6.43 -4.55
C LEU A 121 -7.47 -5.90 -5.98
N PRO A 122 -7.72 -4.59 -6.16
CA PRO A 122 -7.80 -4.01 -7.50
C PRO A 122 -6.44 -4.14 -8.22
N PRO A 123 -6.44 -4.43 -9.55
CA PRO A 123 -5.20 -4.63 -10.32
C PRO A 123 -4.38 -3.35 -10.51
N LYS A 124 -4.97 -2.19 -10.23
CA LYS A 124 -4.28 -0.89 -10.19
C LYS A 124 -4.38 -0.32 -8.79
N MET A 125 -3.31 0.33 -8.34
CA MET A 125 -3.28 0.96 -7.03
C MET A 125 -4.32 2.09 -6.97
N PRO A 126 -5.24 2.08 -5.98
CA PRO A 126 -6.22 3.15 -5.82
C PRO A 126 -5.55 4.48 -5.47
N VAL A 127 -6.10 5.57 -5.99
CA VAL A 127 -5.70 6.92 -5.55
C VAL A 127 -6.36 7.18 -4.19
N PRO A 128 -5.63 7.68 -3.17
CA PRO A 128 -6.25 8.06 -1.91
C PRO A 128 -7.31 9.13 -2.18
N SER A 129 -8.58 8.83 -1.86
CA SER A 129 -9.64 9.84 -1.91
C SER A 129 -9.52 10.75 -0.69
N TYR A 130 -8.67 11.78 -0.78
CA TYR A 130 -8.78 12.91 0.14
C TYR A 130 -10.00 13.71 -0.29
N PHE A 131 -11.14 13.47 0.37
CA PHE A 131 -12.20 14.48 0.34
C PHE A 131 -11.67 15.70 1.10
N PRO A 132 -11.44 16.85 0.44
CA PRO A 132 -11.13 18.06 1.17
C PRO A 132 -12.32 18.36 2.10
N PRO A 133 -12.08 18.82 3.35
CA PRO A 133 -13.14 19.38 4.16
C PRO A 133 -13.92 20.42 3.33
N PRO A 134 -15.27 20.46 3.41
CA PRO A 134 -16.09 21.37 2.63
C PRO A 134 -15.63 22.84 2.67
N ASP A 135 -14.92 23.23 3.73
CA ASP A 135 -14.52 24.61 4.02
C ASP A 135 -13.34 25.13 3.18
N LEU A 136 -12.68 24.29 2.36
CA LEU A 136 -11.53 24.71 1.53
C LEU A 136 -11.86 25.02 0.07
N VAL A 137 -13.12 24.86 -0.35
CA VAL A 137 -13.57 25.30 -1.68
C VAL A 137 -13.90 26.78 -1.62
N ALA A 138 -12.87 27.63 -1.66
CA ALA A 138 -13.10 29.07 -1.83
C ALA A 138 -13.83 29.32 -3.17
N PRO A 139 -14.88 30.16 -3.21
CA PRO A 139 -15.53 30.50 -4.46
C PRO A 139 -14.53 31.25 -5.35
N VAL A 140 -14.30 30.72 -6.55
CA VAL A 140 -13.59 31.43 -7.60
C VAL A 140 -14.43 32.64 -8.00
N SER A 141 -14.04 33.84 -7.54
CA SER A 141 -14.62 35.08 -8.04
C SER A 141 -14.16 35.28 -9.48
N VAL A 142 -15.06 35.03 -10.41
CA VAL A 142 -14.91 35.42 -11.81
C VAL A 142 -15.30 36.89 -11.92
N GLU A 143 -14.33 37.80 -11.86
CA GLU A 143 -14.55 39.20 -12.24
C GLU A 143 -14.10 39.43 -13.69
N GLY A 144 -15.09 39.70 -14.55
CA GLY A 144 -14.91 40.02 -15.95
C GLY A 144 -14.26 41.38 -16.15
N THR A 145 -13.29 41.46 -17.06
CA THR A 145 -12.68 42.72 -17.47
C THR A 145 -13.62 43.47 -18.41
N SER A 146 -14.29 44.52 -17.94
CA SER A 146 -14.96 45.49 -18.81
C SER A 146 -13.95 46.56 -19.25
N SER A 147 -13.63 46.57 -20.53
CA SER A 147 -12.84 47.63 -21.19
C SER A 147 -13.63 48.95 -21.21
N THR A 148 -13.05 50.04 -20.74
CA THR A 148 -13.61 51.39 -20.88
C THR A 148 -13.02 52.09 -22.09
N ASP A 149 -13.86 52.28 -23.11
CA ASP A 149 -13.66 53.19 -24.25
C ASP A 149 -13.49 54.64 -23.77
N GLY A 150 -12.54 55.37 -24.36
CA GLY A 150 -12.35 56.81 -24.14
C GLY A 150 -12.97 57.63 -25.28
N PRO A 151 -13.53 58.83 -25.04
CA PRO A 151 -13.93 59.71 -26.12
C PRO A 151 -12.92 60.85 -26.33
N GLY A 152 -12.54 61.04 -27.60
CA GLY A 152 -11.94 62.28 -28.07
C GLY A 152 -13.03 63.28 -28.52
N ALA A 153 -12.79 64.56 -28.22
CA ALA A 153 -13.14 65.73 -29.03
C ALA A 153 -12.47 66.95 -28.38
#